data_AF-J6IAH2-F1
#
_entry.id   AF-J6IAH2-F1
#
_cell.length_a   1.000
_cell.length_b   1.000
_cell.length_c   1.000
_cell.angle_alpha   90.00
_cell.angle_beta   90.00
_cell.angle_gamma   90.00
#
_symmetry.space_group_name_H-M   'P 1'
#
loop_
_entity.id
_entity.type
_entity.pdbx_description
1 polymer ?
#
loop_
_entity_poly.entity_id
_entity_poly.type
_entity_poly.pdbx_seq_one_letter_code
_entity_poly.pdbx_strand_id
1 'polypeptide(L)' 'MSAKVRAFLFNFLCFGALFILIRLGIICFFPNLPYLVIFAITGVLAIVLSPRFAAYEDEGKEVLLMRWIFLKGIRQF' A
#
# COMPACT_ATOMS: atom_id res chain seq x y z
N MET A 1 2.27 -19.12 11.42
CA MET A 1 1.34 -18.28 10.63
C MET A 1 1.83 -18.26 9.20
N SER A 2 1.05 -18.74 8.23
CA SER A 2 1.49 -18.81 6.81
C SER A 2 2.00 -17.45 6.31
N ALA A 3 3.16 -17.38 5.65
CA ALA A 3 3.72 -16.14 5.10
C ALA A 3 2.73 -15.33 4.24
N LYS A 4 1.77 -16.00 3.58
CA LYS A 4 0.67 -15.33 2.86
C LYS A 4 -0.15 -14.40 3.75
N VAL A 5 -0.48 -14.83 4.96
CA VAL A 5 -1.29 -14.04 5.90
C VAL A 5 -0.49 -12.83 6.40
N ARG A 6 0.81 -13.00 6.68
CA ARG A 6 1.69 -11.89 7.09
C ARG A 6 1.86 -10.88 5.96
N ALA A 7 2.05 -11.33 4.71
CA ALA A 7 2.12 -10.45 3.55
C ALA A 7 0.80 -9.70 3.32
N PHE A 8 -0.34 -10.38 3.46
CA PHE A 8 -1.65 -9.72 3.35
C PHE A 8 -1.85 -8.64 4.43
N LEU A 9 -1.51 -8.94 5.69
CA LEU A 9 -1.57 -7.97 6.78
C LEU A 9 -0.68 -6.76 6.52
N PHE A 10 0.55 -6.97 6.04
CA PHE A 10 1.47 -5.88 5.70
C PHE A 10 0.93 -4.99 4.58
N ASN A 11 0.34 -5.56 3.52
CA ASN A 11 -0.34 -4.77 2.50
C ASN A 11 -1.48 -3.96 3.07
N PHE A 12 -2.32 -4.58 3.91
CA PHE A 12 -3.49 -3.93 4.47
C PHE A 12 -3.11 -2.78 5.41
N LEU A 13 -2.13 -2.99 6.29
CA LEU A 13 -1.60 -1.94 7.16
C LEU A 13 -0.95 -0.81 6.34
N CYS A 14 -0.13 -1.16 5.35
CA CYS A 14 0.53 -0.15 4.52
C CYS A 14 -0.47 0.67 3.71
N PHE A 15 -1.50 0.01 3.17
CA PHE A 15 -2.63 0.67 2.52
C PHE A 15 -3.40 1.59 3.46
N GLY A 16 -3.78 1.11 4.66
CA GLY A 16 -4.47 1.91 5.65
C GLY A 16 -3.66 3.13 6.10
N ALA A 17 -2.37 2.95 6.37
CA ALA A 17 -1.48 4.04 6.76
C ALA A 17 -1.32 5.10 5.65
N LEU A 18 -1.08 4.67 4.41
CA LEU A 18 -0.97 5.58 3.26
C LEU A 18 -2.30 6.30 2.97
N PHE A 19 -3.43 5.59 3.09
CA PHE A 19 -4.75 6.19 2.93
C PHE A 19 -4.97 7.33 3.92
N ILE A 20 -4.66 7.13 5.21
CA ILE A 20 -4.80 8.18 6.22
C ILE A 20 -3.88 9.36 5.93
N LEU A 21 -2.61 9.11 5.59
CA LEU A 21 -1.65 10.17 5.27
C LEU A 21 -2.09 11.02 4.05
N ILE A 22 -2.50 10.37 2.97
CA ILE A 22 -2.98 11.05 1.76
C ILE A 22 -4.28 11.80 2.06
N ARG A 23 -5.19 11.21 2.85
CA ARG A 23 -6.46 11.84 3.22
C ARG A 23 -6.23 13.14 3.98
N LEU A 24 -5.36 13.10 5.00
CA LEU A 24 -5.02 14.27 5.79
C LEU A 24 -4.33 15.35 4.93
N GLY A 25 -3.43 14.94 4.03
CA GLY A 25 -2.77 15.85 3.09
C GLY A 25 -3.76 16.55 2.15
N ILE A 26 -4.70 15.81 1.55
CA ILE A 26 -5.70 16.38 0.64
C ILE A 26 -6.66 17.31 1.39
N ILE A 27 -7.13 16.94 2.58
CA ILE A 27 -8.02 17.81 3.38
C ILE A 27 -7.30 19.12 3.74
N CYS A 28 -5.99 19.08 4.02
CA CYS A 28 -5.21 20.26 4.36
C CYS A 28 -4.96 21.17 3.15
N PHE A 29 -4.64 20.61 1.97
CA PHE A 29 -4.40 21.39 0.75
C PHE A 29 -5.68 21.84 0.04
N PHE A 30 -6.76 21.07 0.15
CA PHE A 30 -7.97 21.24 -0.64
C PHE A 30 -9.25 21.15 0.21
N PRO A 31 -9.50 22.10 1.12
CA PRO A 31 -10.67 22.08 2.00
C PRO A 31 -12.00 22.32 1.26
N ASN A 32 -11.97 22.93 0.08
CA ASN A 32 -13.17 23.30 -0.68
C ASN A 32 -13.67 22.20 -1.63
N LEU A 33 -13.00 21.04 -1.71
CA LEU A 33 -13.45 19.96 -2.59
C LEU A 33 -14.58 19.14 -1.94
N PRO A 34 -15.51 18.59 -2.76
CA PRO A 34 -16.55 17.72 -2.25
C PRO A 34 -15.95 16.50 -1.56
N TYR A 35 -16.46 16.16 -0.37
CA TYR A 35 -15.98 15.02 0.41
C TYR A 35 -15.95 13.71 -0.39
N LEU A 36 -16.94 13.51 -1.27
CA LEU A 36 -17.06 12.31 -2.12
C LEU A 36 -15.89 12.19 -3.12
N VAL A 37 -15.47 13.33 -3.70
CA VAL A 37 -14.35 13.40 -4.64
C VAL A 37 -13.02 13.20 -3.90
N ILE A 38 -12.86 13.82 -2.73
CA ILE A 38 -11.68 13.62 -1.88
C ILE A 38 -11.56 12.14 -1.50
N PHE A 39 -12.66 11.49 -1.14
CA PHE A 39 -12.66 10.06 -0.78
C PHE A 39 -12.23 9.19 -1.97
N ALA A 40 -12.78 9.44 -3.16
CA ALA A 40 -12.44 8.70 -4.37
C ALA A 40 -10.96 8.87 -4.76
N ILE A 41 -10.46 10.11 -4.80
CA ILE A 41 -9.07 10.40 -5.17
C ILE A 41 -8.10 9.82 -4.14
N THR A 42 -8.40 10.00 -2.84
CA THR A 42 -7.57 9.44 -1.76
C THR A 42 -7.51 7.91 -1.88
N GLY A 43 -8.63 7.25 -2.12
CA GLY A 43 -8.70 5.80 -2.28
C GLY A 43 -7.85 5.32 -3.46
N VAL A 44 -8.02 5.94 -4.64
CA VAL A 44 -7.25 5.58 -5.84
C VAL A 44 -5.76 5.85 -5.63
N LEU A 45 -5.38 7.01 -5.10
CA LEU A 45 -3.99 7.34 -4.83
C LEU A 45 -3.38 6.41 -3.80
N ALA A 46 -4.08 6.06 -2.73
CA ALA A 46 -3.61 5.11 -1.74
C ALA A 46 -3.39 3.73 -2.38
N ILE A 47 -4.31 3.23 -3.20
CA ILE A 47 -4.17 1.93 -3.89
C ILE A 47 -2.96 1.93 -4.83
N VAL A 48 -2.76 3.03 -5.57
CA VAL A 48 -1.67 3.16 -6.54
C VAL A 48 -0.32 3.35 -5.85
N LEU A 49 -0.23 4.22 -4.84
CA LEU A 49 1.01 4.43 -4.10
C LEU A 49 1.36 3.27 -3.17
N SER A 50 0.38 2.45 -2.75
CA SER A 50 0.65 1.35 -1.85
C SER A 50 1.62 0.34 -2.46
N PRO A 51 2.75 0.07 -1.80
CA PRO A 51 3.63 -1.02 -2.21
C PRO A 51 2.89 -2.35 -2.04
N ARG A 52 2.96 -3.20 -3.07
CA ARG A 52 2.37 -4.53 -3.04
C ARG A 52 3.40 -5.52 -2.53
N PHE A 53 3.18 -6.06 -1.34
CA PHE A 53 3.98 -7.13 -0.75
C PHE A 53 3.40 -8.49 -1.17
N ALA A 54 4.15 -9.31 -1.89
CA ALA A 54 3.76 -10.68 -2.19
C ALA A 54 4.69 -11.63 -1.43
N ALA A 55 4.13 -12.57 -0.68
CA ALA A 55 4.90 -13.69 -0.16
C ALA A 55 5.03 -14.76 -1.25
N TYR A 56 6.27 -15.14 -1.58
CA TYR A 56 6.58 -16.27 -2.45
C TYR A 56 7.40 -17.29 -1.65
N GLU A 57 7.16 -18.57 -1.90
CA GLU A 57 7.87 -19.66 -1.25
C GLU A 57 8.81 -20.26 -2.30
N ASP A 58 10.12 -20.08 -2.11
CA ASP A 58 11.15 -20.55 -3.04
C ASP A 58 12.10 -21.48 -2.26
N GLU A 59 12.19 -22.74 -2.68
CA GLU A 59 13.02 -23.80 -2.06
C GLU A 59 13.02 -23.87 -0.52
N GLY A 60 11.84 -23.72 0.11
CA GLY A 60 11.71 -23.82 1.57
C GLY A 60 12.17 -22.59 2.36
N LYS A 61 12.51 -21.49 1.69
CA LYS A 61 12.67 -20.16 2.30
C LYS A 61 11.47 -19.28 1.94
N GLU A 62 10.82 -18.73 2.96
CA GLU A 62 9.75 -17.75 2.80
C GLU A 62 10.37 -16.41 2.39
N VAL A 63 10.23 -16.01 1.12
CA VAL A 63 10.78 -14.75 0.60
C VAL A 63 9.66 -13.73 0.44
N LEU A 64 9.81 -12.57 1.09
CA LEU A 64 8.87 -11.45 0.97
C LEU A 64 9.31 -10.55 -0.19
N LEU A 65 8.60 -10.60 -1.30
CA LEU A 65 8.84 -9.72 -2.45
C LEU A 65 8.02 -8.44 -2.30
N MET A 66 8.70 -7.30 -2.17
CA MET A 66 8.06 -5.98 -2.20
C MET A 66 8.11 -5.42 -3.61
N ARG A 67 6.96 -5.29 -4.27
CA ARG A 67 6.82 -4.64 -5.57
C ARG A 67 6.19 -3.27 -5.38
N TRP A 68 6.98 -2.22 -5.54
CA TRP A 68 6.50 -0.84 -5.47
C TRP A 68 6.59 -0.19 -6.84
N ILE A 69 5.59 0.62 -7.22
CA ILE A 69 5.51 1.28 -8.53
C ILE A 69 6.74 2.17 -8.80
N PHE A 70 7.38 2.70 -7.75
CA PHE A 70 8.59 3.51 -7.84
C PHE A 70 9.90 2.73 -7.82
N LEU A 71 9.94 1.51 -7.29
CA LEU A 71 11.14 0.68 -7.28
C LEU A 71 11.04 -0.42 -8.35
N LYS A 72 11.68 -0.15 -9.49
CA LYS A 72 11.96 -1.13 -10.54
C LYS A 72 13.13 -2.03 -10.11
N GLY A 73 12.94 -2.79 -9.04
CA GLY A 73 13.94 -3.68 -8.48
C GLY A 73 13.32 -4.52 -7.38
N ILE A 74 13.20 -5.82 -7.62
CA ILE A 74 12.70 -6.79 -6.66
C ILE A 74 13.75 -6.88 -5.54
N ARG A 75 13.51 -6.25 -4.38
CA ARG A 75 14.36 -6.45 -3.20
C ARG A 75 13.90 -7.71 -2.49
N GLN A 76 14.78 -8.72 -2.47
CA GLN A 76 14.64 -9.87 -1.59
C GLN A 76 15.06 -9.41 -0.18
N PHE A 77 14.17 -9.58 0.81
CA PHE A 77 14.44 -9.35 2.23
C PHE A 77 14.48 -10.69 2.96
#